data_AF-A0A6N2YPA3-F1
#
_entry.id   AF-A0A6N2YPA3-F1
#
_cell.length_a   1.000
_cell.length_b   1.000
_cell.length_c   1.000
_cell.angle_alpha   90.00
_cell.angle_beta   90.00
_cell.angle_gamma   90.00
#
_symmetry.space_group_name_H-M   'P 1'
#
loop_
_entity.id
_entity.type
_entity.pdbx_description
1 polymer ?
#
loop_
_entity_poly.entity_id
_entity_poly.type
_entity_poly.pdbx_seq_one_letter_code
_entity_poly.pdbx_strand_id
1 'polypeptide(L)'
;MILLFVFHCVILASPWLSGLIILRLIFTGQYKVLLWWLLPWGIAVLALWLCCLCYGVTFNFSSVLYLTTPAILSAGLLFWLLRNAAKPGAVICAHLSGVAVFILFQSLAPGASVFSELVEAREQSVAMRQLRQLDQASDDVKARLQDEDFRQQALAWSAAAPDMPASTFQALISSGANPFKAGWYEMYPQDASSFSMRSPLSYAVRNNNLTAVRMFSEMLADNAPGSADYRDRVQHDNPLRFDIHLSTAAKTDRIAMMKTLLHRMPALLDDNVYEGFVSEGDAESLQFLWGIAPPENPALQEQAQTLINTIKNGT
;
A
#
# COMPACT_ATOMS: atom_id res chain seq x y z
N MET A 1 19.73 27.10 -5.54
CA MET A 1 20.49 25.86 -5.25
C MET A 1 21.15 25.87 -3.87
N ILE A 2 21.99 26.83 -3.53
CA ILE A 2 22.73 26.83 -2.24
C ILE A 2 21.80 26.83 -1.01
N LEU A 3 20.74 27.64 -1.03
CA LEU A 3 19.74 27.69 0.05
C LEU A 3 19.00 26.36 0.27
N LEU A 4 18.66 25.66 -0.81
CA LEU A 4 18.03 24.33 -0.76
C LEU A 4 18.98 23.28 -0.21
N PHE A 5 20.27 23.35 -0.57
CA PHE A 5 21.30 22.44 -0.07
C PHE A 5 21.52 22.62 1.44
N VAL A 6 21.69 23.87 1.89
CA VAL A 6 21.83 24.19 3.33
C VAL A 6 20.59 23.75 4.10
N PHE A 7 19.40 23.98 3.55
CA PHE A 7 18.14 23.54 4.14
C PHE A 7 18.07 22.01 4.29
N HIS A 8 18.49 21.26 3.26
CA HIS A 8 18.55 19.79 3.31
C HIS A 8 19.53 19.29 4.38
N CYS A 9 20.72 19.89 4.49
CA CYS A 9 21.69 19.53 5.52
C CYS A 9 21.16 19.77 6.94
N VAL A 10 20.42 20.87 7.15
CA VAL A 10 19.80 21.18 8.45
C VAL A 10 18.72 20.16 8.81
N ILE A 11 17.88 19.75 7.84
CA ILE A 11 16.86 18.71 8.07
C ILE A 11 17.53 17.39 8.45
N LEU A 12 18.56 16.97 7.70
CA LEU A 12 19.27 15.70 7.95
C LEU A 12 19.99 15.68 9.30
N ALA A 13 20.50 16.83 9.75
CA ALA A 13 21.18 16.96 11.04
C ALA A 13 20.23 17.08 12.23
N SER A 14 18.96 17.48 12.00
CA SER A 14 18.01 17.79 13.07
C SER A 14 17.69 16.60 14.03
N PRO A 15 17.52 15.34 13.57
CA PRO A 15 17.28 14.18 14.45
C PRO A 15 18.43 13.95 15.42
N TRP A 16 19.66 14.08 14.92
CA TRP A 16 20.88 13.87 15.69
C TRP A 16 21.06 14.95 16.75
N LEU A 17 20.83 16.23 16.39
CA LEU A 17 20.89 17.35 17.33
C LEU A 17 19.83 17.23 18.43
N SER A 18 18.62 16.80 18.07
CA SER A 18 17.54 16.55 19.04
C SER A 18 17.90 15.42 20.00
N GLY A 19 18.42 14.31 19.48
CA GLY A 19 18.89 13.18 20.28
C GLY A 19 19.96 13.58 21.30
N LEU A 20 20.93 14.41 20.88
CA LEU A 20 21.98 14.92 21.77
C LEU A 20 21.42 15.83 22.89
N ILE A 21 20.45 16.69 22.57
CA ILE A 21 19.79 17.55 23.56
C ILE A 21 19.01 16.70 24.57
N ILE A 22 18.27 15.70 24.09
CA ILE A 22 17.52 14.76 24.92
C ILE A 22 18.46 14.01 25.87
N LEU A 23 19.54 13.43 25.34
CA LEU A 23 20.56 12.73 26.13
C LEU A 23 21.14 13.64 27.22
N ARG A 24 21.52 14.88 26.87
CA ARG A 24 22.03 15.85 27.84
C ARG A 24 21.03 16.15 28.95
N LEU A 25 19.76 16.34 28.62
CA LEU A 25 18.69 16.61 29.60
C LEU A 25 18.46 15.41 30.55
N ILE A 26 18.58 14.19 30.04
CA ILE A 26 18.53 12.96 30.83
C ILE A 26 19.73 12.91 31.80
N PHE A 27 20.96 13.07 31.30
CA PHE A 27 22.16 12.99 32.13
C PHE A 27 22.31 14.12 33.14
N THR A 28 21.68 15.27 32.91
CA THR A 28 21.65 16.41 33.85
C THR A 28 20.48 16.38 34.82
N GLY A 29 19.65 15.32 34.80
CA GLY A 29 18.52 15.16 35.73
C GLY A 29 17.37 16.14 35.51
N GLN A 30 17.27 16.78 34.35
CA GLN A 30 16.24 17.77 34.02
C GLN A 30 14.98 17.13 33.42
N TYR A 31 14.55 15.99 33.99
CA TYR A 31 13.45 15.17 33.48
C TYR A 31 12.10 15.91 33.43
N LYS A 32 11.86 16.88 34.32
CA LYS A 32 10.63 17.68 34.29
C LYS A 32 10.54 18.54 33.04
N VAL A 33 11.66 19.14 32.61
CA VAL A 33 11.72 19.92 31.38
C VAL A 33 11.50 19.02 30.17
N LEU A 34 12.11 17.83 30.19
CA LEU A 34 11.90 16.79 29.19
C LEU A 34 10.42 16.40 29.06
N LEU A 35 9.73 16.21 30.19
CA LEU A 35 8.33 15.81 30.24
C LEU A 35 7.41 16.92 29.68
N TRP A 36 7.56 18.16 30.13
CA TRP A 36 6.71 19.26 29.69
C TRP A 36 6.95 19.64 28.22
N TRP A 37 8.18 19.46 27.73
CA TRP A 37 8.53 19.79 26.37
C TRP A 37 8.24 18.67 25.39
N LEU A 38 8.73 17.44 25.61
CA LEU A 38 8.64 16.36 24.62
C LEU A 38 7.35 15.55 24.69
N LEU A 39 6.71 15.44 25.85
CA LEU A 39 5.52 14.61 25.97
C LEU A 39 4.38 15.09 25.05
N PRO A 40 4.06 16.40 24.96
CA PRO A 40 3.03 16.89 24.03
C PRO A 40 3.35 16.57 22.57
N TRP A 41 4.63 16.67 22.19
CA TRP A 41 5.09 16.31 20.84
C TRP A 41 5.03 14.82 20.58
N GLY A 42 5.46 13.99 21.53
CA GLY A 42 5.34 12.53 21.43
C GLY A 42 3.89 12.09 21.27
N ILE A 43 2.96 12.66 22.04
CA ILE A 43 1.52 12.42 21.88
C ILE A 43 1.03 12.88 20.50
N ALA A 44 1.43 14.07 20.03
CA ALA A 44 1.03 14.59 18.72
C ALA A 44 1.55 13.71 17.57
N VAL A 45 2.79 13.25 17.62
CA VAL A 45 3.36 12.32 16.62
C VAL A 45 2.64 10.98 16.66
N LEU A 46 2.37 10.43 17.85
CA LEU A 46 1.60 9.19 17.98
C LEU A 46 0.16 9.34 17.44
N ALA A 47 -0.50 10.46 17.72
CA ALA A 47 -1.85 10.74 17.22
C ALA A 47 -1.86 10.89 15.69
N LEU A 48 -0.88 11.59 15.13
CA LEU A 48 -0.70 11.72 13.68
C LEU A 48 -0.45 10.34 13.07
N TRP A 49 0.48 9.56 13.62
CA TRP A 49 0.78 8.21 13.18
C TRP A 49 -0.45 7.30 13.21
N LEU A 50 -1.24 7.35 14.30
CA LEU A 50 -2.49 6.60 14.40
C LEU A 50 -3.51 7.04 13.35
N CYS A 51 -3.65 8.35 13.09
CA CYS A 51 -4.52 8.85 12.02
C CYS A 51 -4.08 8.32 10.65
N CYS A 52 -2.77 8.29 10.38
CA CYS A 52 -2.23 7.76 9.14
C CYS A 52 -2.54 6.27 8.98
N LEU A 53 -2.35 5.48 10.05
CA LEU A 53 -2.71 4.06 10.08
C LEU A 53 -4.22 3.84 9.83
N CYS A 54 -5.10 4.67 10.39
CA CYS A 54 -6.55 4.58 10.16
C CYS A 54 -6.93 4.80 8.68
N TYR A 55 -6.13 5.56 7.93
CA TYR A 55 -6.32 5.80 6.50
C TYR A 55 -5.41 4.94 5.60
N GLY A 56 -4.69 3.97 6.17
CA GLY A 56 -3.79 3.09 5.40
C GLY A 56 -2.54 3.78 4.86
N VAL A 57 -2.21 4.99 5.35
CA VAL A 57 -0.99 5.71 4.96
C VAL A 57 0.17 5.20 5.82
N THR A 58 1.11 4.50 5.19
CA THR A 58 2.31 3.99 5.86
C THR A 58 3.47 4.97 5.67
N PHE A 59 3.90 5.60 6.75
CA PHE A 59 5.16 6.35 6.76
C PHE A 59 6.31 5.45 7.16
N ASN A 60 7.42 5.53 6.43
CA ASN A 60 8.68 5.03 6.96
C ASN A 60 9.05 5.88 8.19
N PHE A 61 9.47 5.23 9.27
CA PHE A 61 9.84 5.89 10.53
C PHE A 61 10.87 7.00 10.33
N SER A 62 11.79 6.79 9.38
CA SER A 62 12.76 7.77 8.91
C SER A 62 12.10 9.08 8.45
N SER A 63 11.05 9.00 7.64
CA SER A 63 10.31 10.15 7.11
C SER A 63 9.60 10.93 8.21
N VAL A 64 8.93 10.24 9.14
CA VAL A 64 8.26 10.88 10.29
C VAL A 64 9.26 11.65 11.15
N LEU A 65 10.44 11.08 11.39
CA LEU A 65 11.50 11.74 12.15
C LEU A 65 11.98 13.01 11.43
N TYR A 66 12.29 12.96 10.13
CA TYR A 66 12.74 14.15 9.42
C TYR A 66 11.68 15.27 9.37
N LEU A 67 10.39 14.91 9.37
CA LEU A 67 9.29 15.87 9.30
C LEU A 67 8.94 16.51 10.65
N THR A 68 9.08 15.77 11.74
CA THR A 68 8.66 16.22 13.09
C THR A 68 9.80 16.85 13.89
N THR A 69 11.04 16.50 13.58
CA THR A 69 12.19 16.94 14.36
C THR A 69 12.46 18.46 14.32
N PRO A 70 12.38 19.15 13.16
CA PRO A 70 12.59 20.60 13.11
C PRO A 70 11.61 21.37 14.02
N ALA A 71 10.36 20.91 14.10
CA ALA A 71 9.33 21.47 14.96
C ALA A 71 9.60 21.23 16.46
N ILE A 72 10.09 20.03 16.81
CA ILE A 72 10.51 19.71 18.18
C ILE A 72 11.66 20.63 18.59
N LEU A 73 12.70 20.76 17.75
CA LEU A 73 13.85 21.63 18.01
C LEU A 73 13.47 23.10 18.15
N SER A 74 12.63 23.63 17.27
CA SER A 74 12.23 25.04 17.32
C SER A 74 11.41 25.35 18.57
N ALA A 75 10.48 24.46 18.94
CA ALA A 75 9.73 24.57 20.18
C ALA A 75 10.67 24.47 21.40
N GLY A 76 11.67 23.59 21.35
CA GLY A 76 12.65 23.41 22.43
C GLY A 76 13.55 24.62 22.63
N LEU A 77 14.03 25.18 21.52
CA LEU A 77 14.84 26.39 21.53
C LEU A 77 14.04 27.57 22.10
N LEU A 78 12.80 27.77 21.65
CA LEU A 78 11.97 28.88 22.14
C LEU A 78 11.60 28.70 23.61
N PHE A 79 11.26 27.48 24.04
CA PHE A 79 11.04 27.17 25.45
C PHE A 79 12.28 27.46 26.29
N TRP A 80 13.47 27.06 25.83
CA TRP A 80 14.72 27.30 26.54
C TRP A 80 15.05 28.79 26.64
N LEU A 81 14.84 29.56 25.57
CA LEU A 81 15.02 31.02 25.57
C LEU A 81 14.04 31.72 26.53
N LEU A 82 12.82 31.20 26.65
CA LEU A 82 11.77 31.78 27.49
C LEU A 82 11.70 31.18 28.90
N ARG A 83 12.59 30.23 29.25
CA ARG A 83 12.53 29.48 30.52
C ARG A 83 12.65 30.34 31.77
N ASN A 84 13.31 31.50 31.69
CA ASN A 84 13.45 32.44 32.81
C ASN A 84 12.22 33.35 32.96
N ALA A 85 11.37 33.41 31.92
CA ALA A 85 10.10 34.11 31.92
C ALA A 85 8.91 33.17 32.20
N ALA A 86 9.18 31.97 32.76
CA ALA A 86 8.30 30.79 32.90
C ALA A 86 6.92 31.05 33.54
N LYS A 87 6.08 31.72 32.77
CA LYS A 87 4.63 31.72 32.89
C LYS A 87 4.09 30.68 31.90
N PRO A 88 2.93 30.08 32.16
CA PRO A 88 2.29 29.14 31.23
C PRO A 88 2.20 29.66 29.78
N GLY A 89 2.10 30.98 29.58
CA GLY A 89 2.14 31.60 28.25
C GLY A 89 3.42 31.35 27.44
N ALA A 90 4.59 31.25 28.09
CA ALA A 90 5.85 30.97 27.40
C ALA A 90 5.89 29.54 26.82
N VAL A 91 5.32 28.59 27.55
CA VAL A 91 5.20 27.19 27.13
C VAL A 91 4.25 27.07 25.94
N ILE A 92 3.12 27.78 26.00
CA ILE A 92 2.15 27.82 24.91
C ILE A 92 2.78 28.45 23.65
N CYS A 93 3.47 29.58 23.77
CA CYS A 93 4.16 30.21 22.64
C CYS A 93 5.22 29.29 22.01
N ALA A 94 5.97 28.54 22.83
CA ALA A 94 6.95 27.56 22.37
C ALA A 94 6.28 26.46 21.52
N HIS A 95 5.19 25.86 22.00
CA HIS A 95 4.47 24.85 21.23
C HIS A 95 3.83 25.42 19.96
N LEU A 96 3.20 26.58 20.02
CA LEU A 96 2.62 27.24 18.84
C LEU A 96 3.67 27.55 17.78
N SER A 97 4.87 27.98 18.19
CA SER A 97 5.98 28.21 17.26
C SER A 97 6.44 26.90 16.59
N GLY A 98 6.50 25.79 17.34
CA GLY A 98 6.79 24.49 16.76
C GLY A 98 5.72 24.03 15.78
N VAL A 99 4.44 24.27 16.07
CA VAL A 99 3.34 23.94 15.15
C VAL A 99 3.43 24.76 13.87
N ALA A 100 3.70 26.06 13.97
CA ALA A 100 3.89 26.93 12.82
C ALA A 100 5.07 26.46 11.95
N VAL A 101 6.18 26.09 12.58
CA VAL A 101 7.35 25.50 11.90
C VAL A 101 6.95 24.17 11.25
N PHE A 102 6.26 23.28 11.94
CA PHE A 102 5.77 22.00 11.37
C PHE A 102 4.94 22.23 10.09
N ILE A 103 3.95 23.11 10.14
CA ILE A 103 3.08 23.42 8.99
C ILE A 103 3.89 24.00 7.84
N LEU A 104 4.81 24.94 8.13
CA LEU A 104 5.67 25.54 7.11
C LEU A 104 6.54 24.47 6.43
N PHE A 105 7.15 23.57 7.21
CA PHE A 105 7.96 22.48 6.67
C PHE A 105 7.13 21.52 5.82
N GLN A 106 5.90 21.19 6.22
CA GLN A 106 4.98 20.38 5.41
C GLN A 106 4.61 21.08 4.10
N SER A 107 4.46 22.40 4.10
CA SER A 107 4.11 23.17 2.88
C SER A 107 5.28 23.34 1.89
N LEU A 108 6.52 23.19 2.37
CA LEU A 108 7.74 23.41 1.58
C LEU A 108 8.47 22.12 1.18
N ALA A 109 8.07 20.96 1.72
CA ALA A 109 8.66 19.68 1.39
C ALA A 109 8.37 19.32 -0.08
N PRO A 110 9.39 19.07 -0.92
CA PRO A 110 9.18 18.57 -2.27
C PRO A 110 8.86 17.07 -2.21
N GLY A 111 7.69 16.70 -2.73
CA GLY A 111 7.08 15.37 -2.52
C GLY A 111 5.97 15.47 -1.47
N ALA A 112 4.81 14.87 -1.77
CA ALA A 112 3.53 15.08 -1.10
C ALA A 112 3.65 15.33 0.41
N SER A 113 3.14 16.48 0.86
CA SER A 113 3.02 16.79 2.27
C SER A 113 2.19 15.71 2.99
N VAL A 114 2.45 15.46 4.27
CA VAL A 114 1.63 14.51 5.07
C VAL A 114 0.14 14.88 5.01
N PHE A 115 -0.16 16.19 4.92
CA PHE A 115 -1.52 16.68 4.80
C PHE A 115 -2.17 16.33 3.46
N SER A 116 -1.45 16.49 2.34
CA SER A 116 -1.98 16.08 1.03
C SER A 116 -2.21 14.58 0.95
N GLU A 117 -1.27 13.77 1.47
CA GLU A 117 -1.44 12.31 1.51
C GLU A 117 -2.64 11.89 2.38
N LEU A 118 -2.83 12.54 3.54
CA LEU A 118 -3.98 12.29 4.40
C LEU A 118 -5.31 12.73 3.76
N VAL A 119 -5.31 13.85 3.02
CA VAL A 119 -6.50 14.31 2.29
C VAL A 119 -6.84 13.33 1.19
N GLU A 120 -5.86 12.93 0.38
CA GLU A 120 -6.04 11.95 -0.70
C GLU A 120 -6.50 10.59 -0.15
N ALA A 121 -5.86 10.09 0.91
CA ALA A 121 -6.26 8.84 1.55
C ALA A 121 -7.67 8.93 2.16
N ARG A 122 -8.03 10.08 2.74
CA ARG A 122 -9.40 10.33 3.22
C ARG A 122 -10.38 10.31 2.06
N GLU A 123 -10.12 11.02 0.98
CA GLU A 123 -10.98 11.06 -0.21
C GLU A 123 -11.16 9.66 -0.82
N GLN A 124 -10.07 8.91 -0.96
CA GLN A 124 -10.10 7.52 -1.39
C GLN A 124 -10.93 6.66 -0.42
N SER A 125 -10.78 6.81 0.89
CA SER A 125 -11.58 6.07 1.88
C SER A 125 -13.08 6.38 1.80
N VAL A 126 -13.44 7.61 1.43
CA VAL A 126 -14.83 8.03 1.22
C VAL A 126 -15.36 7.44 -0.07
N ALA A 127 -14.60 7.56 -1.17
CA ALA A 127 -14.93 6.96 -2.45
C ALA A 127 -15.12 5.45 -2.33
N MET A 128 -14.22 4.74 -1.63
CA MET A 128 -14.31 3.31 -1.39
C MET A 128 -15.55 2.90 -0.59
N ARG A 129 -15.95 3.70 0.40
CA ARG A 129 -17.22 3.46 1.12
C ARG A 129 -18.42 3.63 0.20
N GLN A 130 -18.41 4.65 -0.66
CA GLN A 130 -19.47 4.87 -1.63
C GLN A 130 -19.50 3.80 -2.74
N LEU A 131 -18.34 3.28 -3.16
CA LEU A 131 -18.26 2.15 -4.10
C LEU A 131 -18.83 0.86 -3.50
N ARG A 132 -18.62 0.58 -2.21
CA ARG A 132 -19.24 -0.56 -1.52
C ARG A 132 -20.77 -0.47 -1.47
N GLN A 133 -21.32 0.74 -1.51
CA GLN A 133 -22.76 1.01 -1.46
C GLN A 133 -23.18 1.81 -2.70
N LEU A 134 -22.78 1.34 -3.88
CA LEU A 134 -22.88 2.12 -5.12
C LEU A 134 -24.32 2.58 -5.43
N ASP A 135 -25.31 1.76 -5.10
CA ASP A 135 -26.74 2.10 -5.27
C ASP A 135 -27.13 3.34 -4.46
N GLN A 136 -26.54 3.49 -3.27
CA GLN A 136 -26.74 4.61 -2.33
C GLN A 136 -25.67 5.70 -2.45
N ALA A 137 -24.74 5.58 -3.41
CA ALA A 137 -23.71 6.59 -3.63
C ALA A 137 -24.32 7.94 -4.03
N SER A 138 -23.63 9.03 -3.68
CA SER A 138 -24.03 10.38 -4.05
C SER A 138 -24.04 10.56 -5.57
N ASP A 139 -24.87 11.49 -6.04
CA ASP A 139 -24.96 11.83 -7.46
C ASP A 139 -23.61 12.30 -8.02
N ASP A 140 -22.79 12.96 -7.20
CA ASP A 140 -21.43 13.37 -7.57
C ASP A 140 -20.53 12.18 -7.92
N VAL A 141 -20.54 11.10 -7.12
CA VAL A 141 -19.74 9.91 -7.45
C VAL A 141 -20.30 9.20 -8.66
N LYS A 142 -21.63 9.11 -8.79
CA LYS A 142 -22.28 8.54 -9.98
C LYS A 142 -21.95 9.33 -11.25
N ALA A 143 -21.84 10.66 -11.15
CA ALA A 143 -21.41 11.54 -12.23
C ALA A 143 -19.92 11.33 -12.57
N ARG A 144 -19.05 11.24 -11.56
CA ARG A 144 -17.62 10.95 -11.76
C ARG A 144 -17.38 9.59 -12.42
N LEU A 145 -18.20 8.59 -12.14
CA LEU A 145 -18.10 7.28 -12.79
C LEU A 145 -18.41 7.30 -14.29
N GLN A 146 -18.92 8.41 -14.84
CA GLN A 146 -19.03 8.58 -16.29
C GLN A 146 -17.66 8.80 -16.94
N ASP A 147 -16.70 9.37 -16.21
CA ASP A 147 -15.31 9.52 -16.64
C ASP A 147 -14.61 8.15 -16.75
N GLU A 148 -13.98 7.87 -17.89
CA GLU A 148 -13.36 6.56 -18.15
C GLU A 148 -12.20 6.27 -17.20
N ASP A 149 -11.37 7.28 -16.98
CA ASP A 149 -10.16 7.17 -16.16
C ASP A 149 -10.53 6.91 -14.70
N PHE A 150 -11.43 7.73 -14.15
CA PHE A 150 -11.93 7.52 -12.79
C PHE A 150 -12.63 6.17 -12.64
N ARG A 151 -13.43 5.75 -13.63
CA ARG A 151 -14.11 4.45 -13.60
C ARG A 151 -13.12 3.28 -13.63
N GLN A 152 -12.06 3.35 -14.43
CA GLN A 152 -11.01 2.34 -14.46
C GLN A 152 -10.23 2.31 -13.14
N GLN A 153 -9.95 3.48 -12.55
CA GLN A 153 -9.31 3.59 -11.25
C GLN A 153 -10.19 3.01 -10.13
N ALA A 154 -11.49 3.31 -10.15
CA ALA A 154 -12.46 2.75 -9.21
C ALA A 154 -12.52 1.22 -9.28
N LEU A 155 -12.39 0.63 -10.48
CA LEU A 155 -12.31 -0.83 -10.64
C LEU A 155 -11.04 -1.40 -10.00
N ALA A 156 -9.89 -0.75 -10.20
CA ALA A 156 -8.62 -1.17 -9.59
C ALA A 156 -8.67 -1.10 -8.05
N TRP A 157 -9.15 0.01 -7.48
CA TRP A 157 -9.33 0.14 -6.03
C TRP A 157 -10.31 -0.89 -5.48
N SER A 158 -11.41 -1.13 -6.20
CA SER A 158 -12.40 -2.14 -5.84
C SER A 158 -11.80 -3.55 -5.83
N ALA A 159 -10.98 -3.86 -6.83
CA ALA A 159 -10.30 -5.15 -6.93
C ALA A 159 -9.28 -5.37 -5.80
N ALA A 160 -8.61 -4.31 -5.36
CA ALA A 160 -7.69 -4.35 -4.23
C ALA A 160 -8.39 -4.51 -2.86
N ALA A 161 -9.72 -4.39 -2.77
CA ALA A 161 -10.47 -4.51 -1.52
C ALA A 161 -11.16 -5.89 -1.40
N PRO A 162 -10.67 -6.80 -0.53
CA PRO A 162 -11.15 -8.20 -0.47
C PRO A 162 -12.64 -8.35 -0.14
N ASP A 163 -13.25 -7.35 0.51
CA ASP A 163 -14.64 -7.34 0.96
C ASP A 163 -15.60 -6.63 -0.01
N MET A 164 -15.13 -6.26 -1.21
CA MET A 164 -15.95 -5.51 -2.15
C MET A 164 -17.11 -6.35 -2.71
N PRO A 165 -18.35 -5.83 -2.74
CA PRO A 165 -19.51 -6.55 -3.27
C PRO A 165 -19.41 -6.82 -4.78
N ALA A 166 -19.97 -7.96 -5.20
CA ALA A 166 -20.08 -8.32 -6.62
C ALA A 166 -20.84 -7.28 -7.46
N SER A 167 -21.85 -6.63 -6.88
CA SER A 167 -22.65 -5.60 -7.56
C SER A 167 -21.81 -4.39 -7.97
N THR A 168 -20.80 -4.01 -7.18
CA THR A 168 -19.87 -2.92 -7.50
C THR A 168 -19.07 -3.25 -8.76
N PHE A 169 -18.50 -4.45 -8.83
CA PHE A 169 -17.77 -4.91 -10.02
C PHE A 169 -18.68 -4.97 -11.24
N GLN A 170 -19.88 -5.53 -11.08
CA GLN A 170 -20.86 -5.62 -12.15
C GLN A 170 -21.19 -4.24 -12.73
N ALA A 171 -21.45 -3.25 -11.88
CA ALA A 171 -21.78 -1.89 -12.30
C ALA A 171 -20.63 -1.20 -13.03
N LEU A 172 -19.40 -1.32 -12.51
CA LEU A 172 -18.21 -0.73 -13.12
C LEU A 172 -17.91 -1.34 -14.49
N ILE A 173 -17.94 -2.68 -14.60
CA ILE A 173 -17.72 -3.40 -15.86
C ILE A 173 -18.82 -3.08 -16.87
N SER A 174 -20.08 -3.08 -16.44
CA SER A 174 -21.22 -2.76 -17.31
C SER A 174 -21.16 -1.32 -17.85
N SER A 175 -20.48 -0.43 -17.12
CA SER A 175 -20.24 0.96 -17.53
C SER A 175 -18.98 1.12 -18.40
N GLY A 176 -18.30 0.02 -18.76
CA GLY A 176 -17.16 0.00 -19.68
C GLY A 176 -15.78 -0.06 -19.01
N ALA A 177 -15.69 -0.29 -17.70
CA ALA A 177 -14.39 -0.58 -17.06
C ALA A 177 -13.85 -1.94 -17.52
N ASN A 178 -12.54 -2.05 -17.75
CA ASN A 178 -11.92 -3.29 -18.23
C ASN A 178 -11.04 -3.93 -17.13
N PRO A 179 -11.38 -5.14 -16.64
CA PRO A 179 -10.60 -5.83 -15.59
C PRO A 179 -9.18 -6.22 -15.98
N PHE A 180 -8.87 -6.22 -17.28
CA PHE A 180 -7.59 -6.66 -17.85
C PHE A 180 -6.78 -5.51 -18.43
N LYS A 181 -7.31 -4.28 -18.40
CA LYS A 181 -6.58 -3.07 -18.81
C LYS A 181 -5.61 -2.70 -17.67
N ALA A 182 -4.32 -2.91 -17.92
CA ALA A 182 -3.26 -2.35 -17.10
C ALA A 182 -3.47 -0.84 -16.95
N GLY A 183 -3.45 -0.35 -15.71
CA GLY A 183 -3.55 1.08 -15.46
C GLY A 183 -2.25 1.79 -15.84
N TRP A 184 -2.36 3.01 -16.39
CA TRP A 184 -1.27 4.00 -16.42
C TRP A 184 -1.22 4.77 -15.10
N TYR A 185 -1.38 4.10 -13.97
CA TYR A 185 -1.54 4.78 -12.68
C TYR A 185 -0.27 4.63 -11.83
N GLU A 186 0.54 5.70 -11.85
CA GLU A 186 1.57 6.03 -10.87
C GLU A 186 0.97 6.35 -9.48
N MET A 187 0.01 5.55 -9.00
CA MET A 187 -0.44 5.69 -7.62
C MET A 187 0.56 4.90 -6.76
N TYR A 188 1.48 5.66 -6.14
CA TYR A 188 2.68 5.29 -5.38
C TYR A 188 4.01 5.22 -6.17
N PRO A 189 4.74 6.35 -6.31
CA PRO A 189 6.18 6.32 -6.48
C PRO A 189 6.82 6.15 -5.09
N GLN A 190 7.17 4.94 -4.71
CA GLN A 190 8.27 4.77 -3.74
C GLN A 190 9.07 3.49 -3.89
N ASP A 191 8.61 2.55 -4.71
CA ASP A 191 9.35 1.33 -5.01
C ASP A 191 9.43 1.22 -6.53
N ALA A 192 10.27 2.07 -7.13
CA ALA A 192 10.63 1.99 -8.55
C ALA A 192 11.49 0.74 -8.80
N SER A 193 10.86 -0.42 -8.70
CA SER A 193 11.29 -1.66 -9.31
C SER A 193 10.06 -2.33 -9.94
N SER A 194 9.78 -2.01 -11.20
CA SER A 194 8.92 -2.80 -12.12
C SER A 194 7.41 -2.99 -11.87
N PHE A 195 6.78 -2.48 -10.81
CA PHE A 195 5.40 -2.87 -10.43
C PHE A 195 4.22 -1.97 -10.89
N SER A 196 4.41 -0.98 -11.77
CA SER A 196 3.38 0.05 -12.08
C SER A 196 2.45 -0.22 -13.27
N MET A 197 2.36 -1.45 -13.79
CA MET A 197 1.53 -1.79 -14.96
C MET A 197 0.50 -2.92 -14.71
N ARG A 198 0.07 -3.13 -13.46
CA ARG A 198 -0.82 -4.25 -13.14
C ARG A 198 -2.27 -3.97 -13.48
N SER A 199 -2.96 -5.00 -13.97
CA SER A 199 -4.41 -4.97 -14.24
C SER A 199 -5.23 -5.05 -12.94
N PRO A 200 -6.52 -4.62 -12.94
CA PRO A 200 -7.43 -4.90 -11.84
C PRO A 200 -7.48 -6.37 -11.43
N LEU A 201 -7.36 -7.31 -12.37
CA LEU A 201 -7.25 -8.74 -12.04
C LEU A 201 -6.02 -9.04 -11.16
N SER A 202 -4.86 -8.49 -11.51
CA SER A 202 -3.63 -8.69 -10.73
C SER A 202 -3.73 -8.08 -9.33
N TYR A 203 -4.38 -6.91 -9.19
CA TYR A 203 -4.73 -6.36 -7.87
C TYR A 203 -5.66 -7.29 -7.07
N ALA A 204 -6.65 -7.92 -7.72
CA ALA A 204 -7.54 -8.85 -7.05
C ALA A 204 -6.80 -10.08 -6.50
N VAL A 205 -5.89 -10.67 -7.29
CA VAL A 205 -5.08 -11.82 -6.88
C VAL A 205 -4.16 -11.46 -5.71
N ARG A 206 -3.44 -10.33 -5.84
CA ARG A 206 -2.53 -9.85 -4.79
C ARG A 206 -3.26 -9.59 -3.47
N ASN A 207 -4.49 -9.08 -3.51
CA ASN A 207 -5.23 -8.67 -2.32
C ASN A 207 -6.29 -9.67 -1.85
N ASN A 208 -6.20 -10.95 -2.26
CA ASN A 208 -7.13 -12.01 -1.87
C ASN A 208 -8.61 -11.72 -2.19
N ASN A 209 -8.88 -10.99 -3.27
CA ASN A 209 -10.25 -10.67 -3.66
C ASN A 209 -10.83 -11.77 -4.55
N LEU A 210 -11.17 -12.91 -3.95
CA LEU A 210 -11.69 -14.06 -4.67
C LEU A 210 -13.00 -13.75 -5.42
N THR A 211 -13.82 -12.82 -4.92
CA THR A 211 -15.04 -12.35 -5.60
C THR A 211 -14.70 -11.72 -6.94
N ALA A 212 -13.77 -10.77 -6.96
CA ALA A 212 -13.29 -10.13 -8.20
C ALA A 212 -12.63 -11.16 -9.14
N VAL A 213 -11.76 -12.03 -8.61
CA VAL A 213 -11.10 -13.08 -9.41
C VAL A 213 -12.14 -13.97 -10.11
N ARG A 214 -13.18 -14.42 -9.40
CA ARG A 214 -14.27 -15.22 -10.00
C ARG A 214 -14.99 -14.46 -11.10
N MET A 215 -15.41 -13.23 -10.82
CA MET A 215 -16.17 -12.44 -11.79
C MET A 215 -15.36 -12.13 -13.05
N PHE A 216 -14.11 -11.70 -12.90
CA PHE A 216 -13.24 -11.38 -14.02
C PHE A 216 -12.91 -12.64 -14.82
N SER A 217 -12.69 -13.79 -14.15
CA SER A 217 -12.36 -15.05 -14.84
C SER A 217 -13.47 -15.52 -15.79
N GLU A 218 -14.73 -15.23 -15.51
CA GLU A 218 -15.84 -15.56 -16.42
C GLU A 218 -15.73 -14.85 -17.78
N MET A 219 -15.09 -13.67 -17.82
CA MET A 219 -14.85 -12.94 -19.07
C MET A 219 -13.71 -13.54 -19.91
N LEU A 220 -12.95 -14.50 -19.35
CA LEU A 220 -11.87 -15.23 -20.05
C LEU A 220 -12.37 -16.54 -20.70
N ALA A 221 -13.65 -16.90 -20.49
CA ALA A 221 -14.23 -18.08 -21.12
C ALA A 221 -14.13 -17.99 -22.66
N ASP A 222 -13.85 -19.11 -23.33
CA ASP A 222 -13.62 -19.15 -24.79
C ASP A 222 -14.75 -18.50 -25.60
N ASN A 223 -15.98 -18.62 -25.10
CA ASN A 223 -17.20 -18.09 -25.73
C ASN A 223 -17.57 -16.66 -25.30
N ALA A 224 -16.80 -16.01 -24.43
CA ALA A 224 -17.09 -14.65 -23.98
C ALA A 224 -16.68 -13.61 -25.06
N PRO A 225 -17.45 -12.52 -25.24
CA PRO A 225 -17.08 -11.45 -26.17
C PRO A 225 -15.73 -10.82 -25.80
N GLY A 226 -14.80 -10.74 -26.77
CA GLY A 226 -13.47 -10.16 -26.56
C GLY A 226 -12.49 -11.05 -25.78
N SER A 227 -12.85 -12.29 -25.47
CA SER A 227 -12.05 -13.21 -24.64
C SER A 227 -10.63 -13.42 -25.17
N ALA A 228 -10.41 -13.44 -26.49
CA ALA A 228 -9.09 -13.61 -27.07
C ALA A 228 -8.11 -12.48 -26.69
N ASP A 229 -8.53 -11.21 -26.79
CA ASP A 229 -7.71 -10.05 -26.38
C ASP A 229 -7.50 -10.04 -24.86
N TYR A 230 -8.52 -10.38 -24.07
CA TYR A 230 -8.39 -10.46 -22.62
C TYR A 230 -7.41 -11.57 -22.19
N ARG A 231 -7.48 -12.73 -22.81
CA ARG A 231 -6.56 -13.84 -22.54
C ARG A 231 -5.13 -13.51 -22.93
N ASP A 232 -4.92 -12.81 -24.05
CA ASP A 232 -3.58 -12.33 -24.44
C ASP A 232 -3.00 -11.37 -23.38
N ARG A 233 -3.78 -10.39 -22.92
CA ARG A 233 -3.38 -9.47 -21.84
C ARG A 233 -3.06 -10.20 -20.54
N VAL A 234 -3.92 -11.14 -20.14
CA VAL A 234 -3.74 -11.91 -18.89
C VAL A 234 -2.56 -12.87 -18.99
N GLN A 235 -2.29 -13.44 -20.17
CA GLN A 235 -1.09 -14.24 -20.40
C GLN A 235 0.19 -13.41 -20.30
N HIS A 236 0.16 -12.15 -20.77
CA HIS A 236 1.29 -11.24 -20.69
C HIS A 236 1.58 -10.76 -19.26
N ASP A 237 0.54 -10.38 -18.51
CA ASP A 237 0.67 -9.94 -17.09
C ASP A 237 0.97 -11.14 -16.16
N ASN A 238 0.37 -12.30 -16.46
CA ASN A 238 0.37 -13.55 -15.70
C ASN A 238 0.39 -13.36 -14.17
N PRO A 239 -0.78 -13.18 -13.52
CA PRO A 239 -0.85 -12.94 -12.07
C PRO A 239 -0.34 -14.11 -11.23
N LEU A 240 -0.17 -15.32 -11.81
CA LEU A 240 0.41 -16.46 -11.09
C LEU A 240 1.93 -16.39 -10.97
N ARG A 241 2.63 -15.62 -11.82
CA ARG A 241 4.09 -15.48 -11.73
C ARG A 241 4.53 -14.53 -10.61
N PHE A 242 3.71 -13.53 -10.30
CA PHE A 242 4.13 -12.44 -9.41
C PHE A 242 3.10 -12.14 -8.31
N ASP A 243 1.83 -11.95 -8.64
CA ASP A 243 0.82 -11.46 -7.69
C ASP A 243 0.42 -12.49 -6.65
N ILE A 244 0.33 -13.76 -7.05
CA ILE A 244 -0.07 -14.83 -6.13
C ILE A 244 0.95 -15.05 -4.99
N HIS A 245 2.21 -14.76 -5.25
CA HIS A 245 3.33 -14.87 -4.29
C HIS A 245 3.38 -13.68 -3.32
N LEU A 246 2.92 -12.51 -3.77
CA LEU A 246 2.78 -11.31 -2.94
C LEU A 246 1.48 -11.26 -2.13
N SER A 247 0.61 -12.25 -2.31
CA SER A 247 -0.67 -12.32 -1.61
C SER A 247 -0.48 -12.73 -0.16
N THR A 248 -1.03 -11.96 0.77
CA THR A 248 -1.07 -12.31 2.21
C THR A 248 -2.21 -13.27 2.55
N ALA A 249 -2.92 -13.77 1.54
CA ALA A 249 -4.02 -14.72 1.69
C ALA A 249 -3.58 -15.99 2.41
N ALA A 250 -4.51 -16.59 3.17
CA ALA A 250 -4.31 -17.96 3.65
C ALA A 250 -4.10 -18.89 2.44
N LYS A 251 -3.29 -19.93 2.62
CA LYS A 251 -2.91 -20.84 1.53
C LYS A 251 -4.12 -21.45 0.81
N THR A 252 -5.17 -21.81 1.56
CA THR A 252 -6.43 -22.32 1.01
C THR A 252 -7.08 -21.36 0.03
N ASP A 253 -7.02 -20.06 0.30
CA ASP A 253 -7.60 -19.03 -0.54
C ASP A 253 -6.71 -18.76 -1.77
N ARG A 254 -5.38 -18.80 -1.62
CA ARG A 254 -4.44 -18.78 -2.76
C ARG A 254 -4.76 -19.90 -3.73
N ILE A 255 -4.90 -21.14 -3.24
CA ILE A 255 -5.28 -22.30 -4.07
C ILE A 255 -6.64 -22.09 -4.72
N ALA A 256 -7.63 -21.53 -4.02
CA ALA A 256 -8.94 -21.24 -4.60
C ALA A 256 -8.86 -20.20 -5.75
N MET A 257 -8.03 -19.16 -5.61
CA MET A 257 -7.76 -18.18 -6.66
C MET A 257 -7.07 -18.83 -7.86
N MET A 258 -5.98 -19.59 -7.63
CA MET A 258 -5.27 -20.32 -8.69
C MET A 258 -6.21 -21.26 -9.44
N LYS A 259 -7.03 -22.03 -8.71
CA LYS A 259 -8.03 -22.94 -9.29
C LYS A 259 -9.03 -22.20 -10.18
N THR A 260 -9.50 -21.04 -9.74
CA THR A 260 -10.46 -20.23 -10.49
C THR A 260 -9.86 -19.75 -11.82
N LEU A 261 -8.62 -19.24 -11.78
CA LEU A 261 -7.91 -18.76 -12.97
C LEU A 261 -7.54 -19.88 -13.93
N LEU A 262 -6.91 -20.95 -13.42
CA LEU A 262 -6.43 -22.07 -14.22
C LEU A 262 -7.57 -22.89 -14.84
N HIS A 263 -8.77 -22.85 -14.26
CA HIS A 263 -9.96 -23.44 -14.88
C HIS A 263 -10.32 -22.74 -16.21
N ARG A 264 -10.06 -21.44 -16.33
CA ARG A 264 -10.35 -20.64 -17.54
C ARG A 264 -9.14 -20.50 -18.46
N MET A 265 -7.95 -20.40 -17.88
CA MET A 265 -6.70 -20.20 -18.59
C MET A 265 -5.60 -21.13 -18.05
N PRO A 266 -5.61 -22.43 -18.41
CA PRO A 266 -4.55 -23.36 -17.99
C PRO A 266 -3.17 -22.95 -18.51
N ALA A 267 -3.10 -22.20 -19.62
CA ALA A 267 -1.84 -21.69 -20.20
C ALA A 267 -1.10 -20.67 -19.32
N LEU A 268 -1.71 -20.18 -18.23
CA LEU A 268 -1.01 -19.37 -17.23
C LEU A 268 -0.01 -20.19 -16.42
N LEU A 269 -0.16 -21.52 -16.40
CA LEU A 269 0.77 -22.42 -15.72
C LEU A 269 1.97 -22.68 -16.62
N ASP A 270 3.09 -22.03 -16.32
CA ASP A 270 4.37 -22.18 -17.01
C ASP A 270 5.52 -22.41 -16.01
N ASP A 271 6.70 -22.70 -16.53
CA ASP A 271 7.89 -22.99 -15.72
C ASP A 271 8.26 -21.88 -14.74
N ASN A 272 8.01 -20.59 -15.05
CA ASN A 272 8.31 -19.49 -14.13
C ASN A 272 7.35 -19.47 -12.94
N VAL A 273 6.09 -19.86 -13.14
CA VAL A 273 5.14 -20.05 -12.04
C VAL A 273 5.65 -21.15 -11.11
N TYR A 274 6.09 -22.27 -11.68
CA TYR A 274 6.67 -23.38 -10.90
C TYR A 274 7.91 -22.97 -10.12
N GLU A 275 8.84 -22.23 -10.72
CA GLU A 275 10.05 -21.74 -10.08
C GLU A 275 9.74 -20.92 -8.82
N GLY A 276 8.71 -20.07 -8.85
CA GLY A 276 8.25 -19.30 -7.70
C GLY A 276 7.84 -20.19 -6.53
N PHE A 277 7.00 -21.19 -6.76
CA PHE A 277 6.52 -22.09 -5.69
C PHE A 277 7.59 -23.06 -5.19
N VAL A 278 8.53 -23.49 -6.06
CA VAL A 278 9.70 -24.27 -5.65
C VAL A 278 10.59 -23.44 -4.72
N SER A 279 10.84 -22.18 -5.08
CA SER A 279 11.65 -21.25 -4.27
C SER A 279 11.02 -20.95 -2.90
N GLU A 280 9.69 -20.89 -2.83
CA GLU A 280 8.95 -20.77 -1.56
C GLU A 280 8.94 -22.06 -0.73
N GLY A 281 9.26 -23.21 -1.33
CA GLY A 281 9.11 -24.51 -0.69
C GLY A 281 7.64 -24.90 -0.45
N ASP A 282 6.70 -24.35 -1.21
CA ASP A 282 5.26 -24.59 -1.01
C ASP A 282 4.79 -25.88 -1.68
N ALA A 283 5.12 -27.01 -1.04
CA ALA A 283 4.83 -28.35 -1.54
C ALA A 283 3.34 -28.63 -1.77
N GLU A 284 2.42 -27.98 -1.05
CA GLU A 284 0.98 -28.17 -1.19
C GLU A 284 0.44 -27.46 -2.43
N SER A 285 0.85 -26.20 -2.65
CA SER A 285 0.55 -25.48 -3.89
C SER A 285 1.16 -26.21 -5.09
N LEU A 286 2.41 -26.70 -4.99
CA LEU A 286 3.04 -27.51 -6.03
C LEU A 286 2.25 -28.78 -6.32
N GLN A 287 1.77 -29.50 -5.30
CA GLN A 287 0.94 -30.70 -5.49
C GLN A 287 -0.35 -30.37 -6.24
N PHE A 288 -1.00 -29.26 -5.88
CA PHE A 288 -2.20 -28.79 -6.58
C PHE A 288 -1.91 -28.48 -8.06
N LEU A 289 -0.87 -27.69 -8.35
CA LEU A 289 -0.49 -27.32 -9.71
C LEU A 289 -0.10 -28.54 -10.55
N TRP A 290 0.65 -29.48 -9.96
CA TRP A 290 1.04 -30.74 -10.60
C TRP A 290 -0.16 -31.59 -11.04
N GLY A 291 -1.27 -31.52 -10.29
CA GLY A 291 -2.52 -32.18 -10.67
C GLY A 291 -3.18 -31.61 -11.92
N ILE A 292 -2.78 -30.42 -12.37
CA ILE A 292 -3.28 -29.76 -13.58
C ILE A 292 -2.37 -30.11 -14.78
N ALA A 293 -1.09 -29.74 -14.71
CA ALA A 293 -0.08 -30.09 -15.70
C ALA A 293 1.31 -29.90 -15.09
N PRO A 294 2.25 -30.88 -15.16
CA PRO A 294 3.61 -30.71 -14.63
C PRO A 294 4.40 -29.64 -15.42
N PRO A 295 5.46 -29.05 -14.83
CA PRO A 295 6.34 -28.12 -15.55
C PRO A 295 7.00 -28.80 -16.76
N GLU A 296 7.33 -28.03 -17.80
CA GLU A 296 7.98 -28.56 -18.98
C GLU A 296 9.47 -28.83 -18.72
N ASN A 297 10.12 -28.00 -17.91
CA ASN A 297 11.53 -28.15 -17.55
C ASN A 297 11.77 -29.38 -16.63
N PRO A 298 12.57 -30.38 -17.08
CA PRO A 298 12.83 -31.59 -16.29
C PRO A 298 13.50 -31.34 -14.92
N ALA A 299 14.34 -30.32 -14.80
CA ALA A 299 14.96 -29.99 -13.52
C ALA A 299 13.94 -29.44 -12.52
N LEU A 300 12.98 -28.63 -12.97
CA LEU A 300 11.87 -28.15 -12.13
C LEU A 300 10.92 -29.30 -11.78
N GLN A 301 10.71 -30.26 -12.69
CA GLN A 301 9.93 -31.47 -12.38
C GLN A 301 10.52 -32.23 -11.18
N GLU A 302 11.83 -32.47 -11.18
CA GLU A 302 12.51 -33.20 -10.10
C GLU A 302 12.43 -32.45 -8.76
N GLN A 303 12.69 -31.14 -8.78
CA GLN A 303 12.65 -30.28 -7.59
C GLN A 303 11.24 -30.23 -6.98
N ALA A 304 10.21 -29.99 -7.81
CA ALA A 304 8.83 -29.95 -7.37
C ALA A 304 8.37 -31.32 -6.84
N GLN A 305 8.70 -32.42 -7.52
CA GLN A 305 8.32 -33.77 -7.08
C GLN A 305 8.97 -34.14 -5.75
N THR A 306 10.22 -33.72 -5.51
CA THR A 306 10.92 -33.89 -4.23
C THR A 306 10.17 -33.19 -3.10
N LEU A 307 9.81 -31.92 -3.30
CA LEU A 307 9.03 -31.15 -2.33
C LEU A 307 7.66 -31.78 -2.06
N ILE A 308 6.92 -32.17 -3.10
CA ILE A 308 5.61 -32.84 -2.99
C ILE A 308 5.72 -34.15 -2.17
N ASN A 309 6.76 -34.95 -2.40
CA ASN A 309 6.95 -36.20 -1.68
C ASN A 309 7.31 -35.99 -0.19
N THR A 310 7.84 -34.81 0.16
CA THR A 310 8.17 -34.47 1.55
C THR A 310 6.90 -34.38 2.41
N ILE A 311 5.78 -33.89 1.85
CA ILE A 311 4.47 -33.90 2.53
C ILE A 311 3.97 -35.34 2.74
N LYS A 312 4.09 -36.20 1.72
CA LYS A 312 3.59 -37.58 1.76
C LYS A 312 4.29 -38.46 2.80
N ASN A 313 5.55 -38.14 3.11
CA ASN A 313 6.36 -38.90 4.05
C ASN A 313 6.33 -38.32 5.48
N GLY A 314 5.64 -37.17 5.68
CA GLY A 314 5.57 -36.43 6.95
C GLY A 314 4.25 -36.55 7.72
N THR A 315 3.33 -37.40 7.24
CA THR A 315 2.09 -37.82 7.94
C THR A 315 2.20 -39.24 8.42
#